data_AF-A0A7C4YTQ4-F1
#
_entry.id   AF-A0A7C4YTQ4-F1
#
_cell.length_a   1.000
_cell.length_b   1.000
_cell.length_c   1.000
_cell.angle_alpha   90.00
_cell.angle_beta   90.00
_cell.angle_gamma   90.00
#
_symmetry.space_group_name_H-M   'P 1'
#
loop_
_entity.id
_entity.type
_entity.pdbx_description
1 polymer ?
#
loop_
_entity_poly.entity_id
_entity_poly.type
_entity_poly.pdbx_seq_one_letter_code
_entity_poly.pdbx_strand_id
1 'polypeptide(L)'
;ALDWIAQHAIWVMNGLFTASGMLAALGIALNLKFLLRGNVWPYFFIGFVVTTMMGGKVNLLMMAIIAACVAYLHVLWVHGMEAAPAAAQAQAQARKAPGLLTRQDVFKAWLRWLFFSHSTYNWERMQGLGFAHSMTPIIEKLYKTKEDISAALKRHLIFFNTQPDIGGVIHGIVIAMEEEKAAGADISDDAINGVKTGLMGPMAGVGDTIQQGIVIPIALAIGIGLALGGQPQATRGNILGPLFYVVAVAAFVWGVGWWVWWQGYVQGRAAVTSILQSGALQKVITGAGVLGNFVMGVLAVQFVKLSTPVAFSIGGSTFRIQAMLDSFMPNLLPLILVLLVWWLVSKKNVSPTLIMAAIIILGVLGAIPIWPGIDEAGKAIKVGLLGG
;
A
#
# COMPACT_ATOMS: atom_id res chain seq x y z
N ALA A 1 43.93 5.35 -6.64
CA ALA A 1 42.50 5.39 -6.22
C ALA A 1 41.74 6.49 -6.98
N LEU A 2 42.20 7.74 -6.92
CA LEU A 2 41.59 8.87 -7.66
C LEU A 2 41.58 8.66 -9.19
N ASP A 3 42.66 8.13 -9.77
CA ASP A 3 42.71 7.86 -11.23
C ASP A 3 41.75 6.76 -11.68
N TRP A 4 41.58 5.72 -10.85
CA TRP A 4 40.60 4.66 -11.12
C TRP A 4 39.18 5.21 -11.08
N ILE A 5 38.86 6.04 -10.08
CA ILE A 5 37.57 6.71 -9.98
C ILE A 5 37.36 7.63 -11.19
N ALA A 6 38.35 8.43 -11.59
CA ALA A 6 38.22 9.32 -12.75
C ALA A 6 37.93 8.56 -14.06
N GLN A 7 38.55 7.39 -14.26
CA GLN A 7 38.36 6.57 -15.45
C GLN A 7 37.06 5.75 -15.45
N HIS A 8 36.58 5.34 -14.27
CA HIS A 8 35.45 4.41 -14.14
C HIS A 8 34.16 5.08 -13.63
N ALA A 9 34.23 6.32 -13.15
CA ALA A 9 33.08 7.02 -12.55
C ALA A 9 31.92 7.16 -13.52
N ILE A 10 32.15 7.42 -14.81
CA ILE A 10 31.07 7.68 -15.77
C ILE A 10 30.19 6.44 -15.96
N TRP A 11 30.79 5.27 -16.24
CA TRP A 11 30.01 4.05 -16.44
C TRP A 11 29.43 3.51 -15.12
N VAL A 12 30.14 3.67 -13.99
CA VAL A 12 29.61 3.31 -12.66
C VAL A 12 28.40 4.17 -12.32
N MET A 13 28.46 5.48 -12.56
CA MET A 13 27.33 6.40 -12.32
C MET A 13 26.15 6.11 -13.24
N ASN A 14 26.40 5.79 -14.52
CA ASN A 14 25.35 5.36 -15.44
C ASN A 14 24.70 4.04 -15.01
N GLY A 15 25.49 3.10 -14.48
CA GLY A 15 25.00 1.85 -13.93
C GLY A 15 24.17 2.03 -12.67
N LEU A 16 24.60 2.92 -11.77
CA LEU A 16 23.83 3.28 -10.57
C LEU A 16 22.54 4.03 -10.93
N PHE A 17 22.56 4.90 -11.94
CA PHE A 17 21.37 5.57 -12.45
C PHE A 17 20.37 4.54 -13.04
N THR A 18 20.86 3.60 -13.84
CA THR A 18 20.05 2.50 -14.39
C THR A 18 19.48 1.62 -13.27
N ALA A 19 20.31 1.23 -12.29
CA ALA A 19 19.86 0.49 -11.12
C ALA A 19 18.76 1.24 -10.35
N SER A 20 18.88 2.56 -10.18
CA SER A 20 17.86 3.37 -9.51
C SER A 20 16.51 3.32 -10.22
N GLY A 21 16.50 3.34 -11.56
CA GLY A 21 15.28 3.17 -12.36
C GLY A 21 14.68 1.76 -12.29
N MET A 22 15.51 0.74 -12.09
CA MET A 22 15.08 -0.64 -11.88
C MET A 22 14.57 -0.89 -10.46
N LEU A 23 15.08 -0.19 -9.44
CA LEU A 23 14.67 -0.35 -8.04
C LEU A 23 13.18 0.00 -7.82
N ALA A 24 12.61 0.89 -8.64
CA ALA A 24 11.17 1.14 -8.64
C ALA A 24 10.36 -0.15 -8.88
N ALA A 25 10.88 -1.10 -9.66
CA ALA A 25 10.23 -2.38 -9.91
C ALA A 25 10.11 -3.23 -8.63
N LEU A 26 11.08 -3.15 -7.72
CA LEU A 26 11.02 -3.85 -6.42
C LEU A 26 9.89 -3.29 -5.55
N GLY A 27 9.79 -1.97 -5.44
CA GLY A 27 8.71 -1.32 -4.68
C GLY A 27 7.32 -1.67 -5.21
N ILE A 28 7.15 -1.64 -6.53
CA ILE A 28 5.89 -2.02 -7.19
C ILE A 28 5.60 -3.52 -6.98
N ALA A 29 6.59 -4.39 -7.18
CA ALA A 29 6.44 -5.82 -6.97
C ALA A 29 6.07 -6.20 -5.52
N LEU A 30 6.61 -5.48 -4.53
CA LEU A 30 6.24 -5.66 -3.12
C LEU A 30 4.78 -5.32 -2.86
N ASN A 31 4.25 -4.25 -3.47
CA ASN A 31 2.83 -3.92 -3.41
C ASN A 31 1.97 -4.97 -4.15
N LEU A 32 2.43 -5.40 -5.33
CA LEU A 32 1.77 -6.44 -6.11
C LEU A 32 1.71 -7.80 -5.41
N LYS A 33 2.57 -8.09 -4.43
CA LYS A 33 2.47 -9.31 -3.59
C LYS A 33 1.14 -9.38 -2.82
N PHE A 34 0.60 -8.22 -2.45
CA PHE A 34 -0.68 -8.10 -1.75
C PHE A 34 -1.84 -7.92 -2.73
N LEU A 35 -1.62 -7.22 -3.84
CA LEU A 35 -2.66 -6.87 -4.82
C LEU A 35 -2.93 -7.93 -5.90
N LEU A 36 -1.92 -8.66 -6.38
CA LEU A 36 -2.10 -9.75 -7.37
C LEU A 36 -2.63 -11.03 -6.70
N ARG A 37 -3.81 -10.92 -6.10
CA ARG A 37 -4.56 -12.01 -5.48
C ARG A 37 -5.96 -12.10 -6.08
N GLY A 38 -6.48 -13.32 -6.18
CA GLY A 38 -7.80 -13.57 -6.76
C GLY A 38 -7.87 -13.23 -8.25
N ASN A 39 -9.01 -12.69 -8.69
CA ASN A 39 -9.32 -12.54 -10.12
C ASN A 39 -9.18 -11.09 -10.63
N VAL A 40 -8.66 -10.17 -9.81
CA VAL A 40 -8.52 -8.74 -10.16
C VAL A 40 -7.15 -8.38 -10.76
N TRP A 41 -6.26 -9.36 -10.91
CA TRP A 41 -4.94 -9.16 -11.51
C TRP A 41 -4.95 -8.62 -12.96
N PRO A 42 -5.96 -8.89 -13.83
CA PRO A 42 -5.96 -8.35 -15.19
C PRO A 42 -5.96 -6.82 -15.24
N TYR A 43 -6.50 -6.15 -14.21
CA TYR A 43 -6.52 -4.69 -14.13
C TYR A 43 -5.13 -4.07 -14.09
N PHE A 44 -4.11 -4.80 -13.60
CA PHE A 44 -2.72 -4.37 -13.69
C PHE A 44 -2.27 -4.21 -15.14
N PHE A 45 -2.55 -5.22 -15.98
CA PHE A 45 -2.21 -5.19 -17.39
C PHE A 45 -3.01 -4.13 -18.15
N ILE A 46 -4.28 -3.91 -17.78
CA ILE A 46 -5.08 -2.82 -18.36
C ILE A 46 -4.42 -1.46 -18.07
N GLY A 47 -4.10 -1.18 -16.81
CA GLY A 47 -3.42 0.07 -16.44
C GLY A 47 -2.07 0.24 -17.13
N PHE A 48 -1.31 -0.84 -17.25
CA PHE A 48 -0.01 -0.87 -17.93
C PHE A 48 -0.14 -0.56 -19.43
N VAL A 49 -1.01 -1.28 -20.14
CA VAL A 49 -1.20 -1.17 -21.59
C VAL A 49 -1.76 0.20 -21.94
N VAL A 50 -2.80 0.68 -21.23
CA VAL A 50 -3.38 2.01 -21.47
C VAL A 50 -2.31 3.10 -21.30
N THR A 51 -1.53 3.04 -20.21
CA THR A 51 -0.46 4.02 -19.98
C THR A 51 0.64 3.96 -21.03
N THR A 52 0.97 2.76 -21.49
CA THR A 52 1.95 2.53 -22.56
C THR A 52 1.46 3.11 -23.89
N MET A 53 0.21 2.87 -24.25
CA MET A 53 -0.41 3.41 -25.47
C MET A 53 -0.50 4.93 -25.46
N MET A 54 -0.64 5.55 -24.28
CA MET A 54 -0.63 7.00 -24.10
C MET A 54 0.79 7.61 -24.06
N GLY A 55 1.84 6.85 -24.40
CA GLY A 55 3.22 7.34 -24.43
C GLY A 55 3.89 7.45 -23.06
N GLY A 56 3.34 6.80 -22.03
CA GLY A 56 3.95 6.66 -20.70
C GLY A 56 3.88 7.87 -19.78
N LYS A 57 3.49 9.05 -20.29
CA LYS A 57 3.34 10.30 -19.51
C LYS A 57 1.86 10.60 -19.31
N VAL A 58 1.26 10.00 -18.29
CA VAL A 58 -0.17 10.21 -17.97
C VAL A 58 -0.34 10.91 -16.63
N ASN A 59 -1.40 11.70 -16.50
CA ASN A 59 -1.76 12.30 -15.23
C ASN A 59 -2.28 11.20 -14.28
N LEU A 60 -1.53 10.93 -13.21
CA LEU A 60 -1.86 9.86 -12.28
C LEU A 60 -3.19 10.06 -11.57
N LEU A 61 -3.58 11.31 -11.26
CA LEU A 61 -4.87 11.59 -10.64
C LEU A 61 -6.03 11.21 -11.56
N MET A 62 -5.92 11.55 -12.86
CA MET A 62 -6.94 11.18 -13.84
C MET A 62 -7.04 9.65 -14.00
N MET A 63 -5.89 8.97 -14.04
CA MET A 63 -5.86 7.51 -14.11
C MET A 63 -6.43 6.86 -12.84
N ALA A 64 -6.20 7.45 -11.66
CA ALA A 64 -6.77 6.97 -10.40
C ALA A 64 -8.30 7.15 -10.36
N ILE A 65 -8.83 8.25 -10.91
CA ILE A 65 -10.28 8.46 -11.06
C ILE A 65 -10.88 7.40 -11.99
N ILE A 66 -10.26 7.16 -13.16
CA ILE A 66 -10.69 6.11 -14.08
C ILE A 66 -10.67 4.75 -13.38
N ALA A 67 -9.59 4.43 -12.68
CA ALA A 67 -9.46 3.19 -11.92
C ALA A 67 -10.54 3.05 -10.84
N ALA A 68 -10.91 4.13 -10.16
CA ALA A 68 -11.98 4.13 -9.16
C ALA A 68 -13.36 3.90 -9.80
N CYS A 69 -13.65 4.51 -10.95
CA CYS A 69 -14.86 4.24 -11.72
C CYS A 69 -14.92 2.78 -12.18
N VAL A 70 -13.82 2.23 -12.71
CA VAL A 70 -13.72 0.84 -13.13
C VAL A 70 -13.87 -0.12 -11.94
N ALA A 71 -13.27 0.20 -10.80
CA ALA A 71 -13.42 -0.56 -9.56
C ALA A 71 -14.87 -0.58 -9.09
N TYR A 72 -15.55 0.58 -9.13
CA TYR A 72 -16.96 0.67 -8.78
C TYR A 72 -17.84 -0.19 -9.70
N LEU A 73 -17.64 -0.08 -11.02
CA LEU A 73 -18.36 -0.89 -12.01
C LEU A 73 -18.11 -2.40 -11.81
N HIS A 74 -16.87 -2.81 -11.57
CA HIS A 74 -16.54 -4.21 -11.33
C HIS A 74 -17.19 -4.74 -10.04
N VAL A 75 -17.18 -3.95 -8.97
CA VAL A 75 -17.86 -4.33 -7.72
C VAL A 75 -19.37 -4.48 -7.94
N LEU A 76 -20.00 -3.54 -8.66
CA LEU A 76 -21.42 -3.61 -9.02
C LEU A 76 -21.75 -4.84 -9.85
N TRP A 77 -20.88 -5.21 -10.79
CA TRP A 77 -21.11 -6.34 -11.69
C TRP A 77 -20.91 -7.69 -10.99
N VAL A 78 -19.87 -7.81 -10.16
CA VAL A 78 -19.53 -9.08 -9.47
C VAL A 78 -20.43 -9.35 -8.27
N HIS A 79 -20.80 -8.31 -7.51
CA HIS A 79 -21.60 -8.48 -6.29
C HIS A 79 -23.07 -8.07 -6.48
N GLY A 80 -23.47 -7.72 -7.71
CA GLY A 80 -24.80 -7.25 -8.07
C GLY A 80 -25.12 -5.83 -7.55
N MET A 81 -26.14 -5.21 -8.14
CA MET A 81 -26.82 -4.03 -7.60
C MET A 81 -27.68 -4.38 -6.36
N GLU A 82 -27.24 -5.30 -5.51
CA GLU A 82 -27.94 -5.52 -4.26
C GLU A 82 -27.82 -4.25 -3.43
N ALA A 83 -28.87 -3.43 -3.50
CA ALA A 83 -29.23 -2.45 -2.50
C ALA A 83 -29.27 -3.22 -1.19
N ALA A 84 -28.16 -3.16 -0.45
CA ALA A 84 -27.81 -4.12 0.57
C ALA A 84 -28.97 -4.31 1.56
N PRO A 85 -29.71 -5.45 1.48
CA PRO A 85 -30.74 -5.74 2.47
C PRO A 85 -30.07 -5.87 3.85
N ALA A 86 -28.83 -6.38 3.87
CA ALA A 86 -28.00 -6.53 5.05
C ALA A 86 -27.43 -5.20 5.60
N ALA A 87 -27.11 -4.20 4.78
CA ALA A 87 -26.64 -2.91 5.29
C ALA A 87 -27.81 -2.06 5.82
N ALA A 88 -28.98 -2.17 5.18
CA ALA A 88 -30.23 -1.60 5.70
C ALA A 88 -30.69 -2.30 7.00
N GLN A 89 -30.53 -3.62 7.11
CA GLN A 89 -30.83 -4.36 8.35
C GLN A 89 -29.79 -4.13 9.46
N ALA A 90 -28.50 -3.96 9.13
CA ALA A 90 -27.46 -3.60 10.10
C ALA A 90 -27.59 -2.14 10.59
N GLN A 91 -28.10 -1.22 9.74
CA GLN A 91 -28.51 0.11 10.18
C GLN A 91 -29.82 0.10 11.00
N ALA A 92 -30.69 -0.88 10.80
CA ALA A 92 -31.99 -0.97 11.49
C ALA A 92 -31.92 -1.46 12.95
N GLN A 93 -30.78 -2.01 13.40
CA GLN A 93 -30.52 -2.27 14.82
C GLN A 93 -29.38 -1.38 15.33
N ALA A 94 -29.57 -0.05 15.25
CA ALA A 94 -28.70 0.88 15.94
C ALA A 94 -28.66 0.53 17.44
N ARG A 95 -27.47 0.22 17.96
CA ARG A 95 -27.22 -0.07 19.37
C ARG A 95 -27.83 1.05 20.23
N LYS A 96 -28.72 0.70 21.16
CA LYS A 96 -29.11 1.62 22.25
C LYS A 96 -27.96 1.68 23.24
N ALA A 97 -27.07 2.66 23.06
CA ALA A 97 -25.94 2.85 23.96
C ALA A 97 -26.43 3.12 25.40
N PRO A 98 -25.81 2.53 26.43
CA PRO A 98 -26.13 2.81 27.84
C PRO A 98 -25.97 4.28 28.24
N GLY A 99 -25.19 5.06 27.48
CA GLY A 99 -25.02 6.50 27.71
C GLY A 99 -23.99 6.83 28.81
N LEU A 100 -23.15 5.86 29.18
CA LEU A 100 -22.08 6.05 30.16
C LEU A 100 -20.88 6.78 29.55
N LEU A 101 -20.68 6.64 28.23
CA LEU A 101 -19.60 7.26 27.49
C LEU A 101 -20.11 8.37 26.57
N THR A 102 -19.34 9.46 26.48
CA THR A 102 -19.59 10.56 25.55
C THR A 102 -18.74 10.40 24.29
N ARG A 103 -19.13 11.07 23.21
CA ARG A 103 -18.33 11.13 21.98
C ARG A 103 -16.91 11.64 22.22
N GLN A 104 -16.73 12.56 23.18
CA GLN A 104 -15.41 13.09 23.52
C GLN A 104 -14.51 12.03 24.18
N ASP A 105 -15.06 11.12 24.96
CA ASP A 105 -14.29 10.05 25.60
C ASP A 105 -13.77 9.06 24.56
N VAL A 106 -14.65 8.66 23.63
CA VAL A 106 -14.29 7.80 22.48
C VAL A 106 -13.26 8.48 21.60
N PHE A 107 -13.37 9.80 21.40
CA PHE A 107 -12.39 10.58 20.64
C PHE A 107 -11.02 10.64 21.33
N LYS A 108 -10.98 10.81 22.66
CA LYS A 108 -9.72 10.75 23.43
C LYS A 108 -9.04 9.39 23.32
N ALA A 109 -9.82 8.31 23.35
CA ALA A 109 -9.29 6.95 23.15
C ALA A 109 -8.69 6.78 21.74
N TRP A 110 -9.41 7.24 20.71
CA TRP A 110 -8.91 7.23 19.33
C TRP A 110 -7.64 8.07 19.16
N LEU A 111 -7.57 9.27 19.78
CA LEU A 111 -6.39 10.12 19.71
C LEU A 111 -5.15 9.46 20.33
N ARG A 112 -5.33 8.77 21.47
CA ARG A 112 -4.25 7.99 22.08
C ARG A 112 -3.80 6.85 21.16
N TRP A 113 -4.72 6.14 20.53
CA TRP A 113 -4.37 5.09 19.56
C TRP A 113 -3.63 5.64 18.34
N LEU A 114 -4.12 6.73 17.77
CA LEU A 114 -3.54 7.39 16.59
C LEU A 114 -2.05 7.72 16.78
N PHE A 115 -1.68 8.25 17.95
CA PHE A 115 -0.30 8.64 18.23
C PHE A 115 0.57 7.52 18.85
N PHE A 116 -0.03 6.58 19.59
CA PHE A 116 0.74 5.64 20.42
C PHE A 116 0.59 4.15 20.04
N SER A 117 -0.20 3.81 19.02
CA SER A 117 -0.42 2.41 18.56
C SER A 117 0.90 1.64 18.30
N HIS A 118 1.90 2.31 17.74
CA HIS A 118 3.21 1.72 17.42
C HIS A 118 4.35 2.13 18.37
N SER A 119 4.07 2.88 19.44
CA SER A 119 5.13 3.35 20.35
C SER A 119 5.73 2.25 21.23
N THR A 120 5.04 1.12 21.40
CA THR A 120 5.44 0.04 22.32
C THR A 120 5.37 -1.35 21.69
N TYR A 121 5.68 -1.42 20.39
CA TYR A 121 5.66 -2.66 19.62
C TYR A 121 6.66 -3.68 20.17
N ASN A 122 6.20 -4.88 20.53
CA ASN A 122 7.03 -5.93 21.09
C ASN A 122 6.63 -7.31 20.55
N TRP A 123 7.54 -8.27 20.57
CA TRP A 123 7.30 -9.60 19.96
C TRP A 123 6.29 -10.46 20.71
N GLU A 124 6.10 -10.24 22.02
CA GLU A 124 5.17 -11.04 22.83
C GLU A 124 3.71 -10.66 22.55
N ARG A 125 3.41 -9.37 22.41
CA ARG A 125 2.03 -8.82 22.41
C ARG A 125 1.75 -7.85 21.26
N MET A 126 2.74 -7.53 20.43
CA MET A 126 2.66 -6.58 19.32
C MET A 126 2.11 -5.22 19.77
N GLN A 127 0.89 -4.86 19.36
CA GLN A 127 0.24 -3.58 19.70
C GLN A 127 -0.57 -3.65 21.00
N GLY A 128 -0.55 -4.76 21.74
CA GLY A 128 -1.38 -4.96 22.93
C GLY A 128 -1.24 -3.86 24.00
N LEU A 129 -0.02 -3.36 24.24
CA LEU A 129 0.18 -2.24 25.18
C LEU A 129 -0.40 -0.91 24.65
N GLY A 130 -0.28 -0.66 23.34
CA GLY A 130 -0.94 0.46 22.67
C GLY A 130 -2.46 0.38 22.78
N PHE A 131 -3.03 -0.82 22.64
CA PHE A 131 -4.47 -1.07 22.83
C PHE A 131 -4.87 -0.70 24.26
N ALA A 132 -4.20 -1.26 25.27
CA ALA A 132 -4.50 -0.97 26.68
C ALA A 132 -4.37 0.52 27.01
N HIS A 133 -3.36 1.22 26.48
CA HIS A 133 -3.20 2.66 26.66
C HIS A 133 -4.33 3.48 26.02
N SER A 134 -4.82 3.07 24.86
CA SER A 134 -5.96 3.72 24.20
C SER A 134 -7.26 3.56 24.99
N MET A 135 -7.40 2.47 25.75
CA MET A 135 -8.58 2.15 26.56
C MET A 135 -8.59 2.86 27.92
N THR A 136 -7.45 3.36 28.41
CA THR A 136 -7.35 4.03 29.71
C THR A 136 -8.44 5.09 29.99
N PRO A 137 -8.73 6.09 29.10
CA PRO A 137 -9.76 7.10 29.40
C PRO A 137 -11.18 6.51 29.42
N ILE A 138 -11.40 5.37 28.77
CA ILE A 138 -12.68 4.66 28.76
C ILE A 138 -12.84 3.89 30.08
N ILE A 139 -11.84 3.09 30.44
CA ILE A 139 -11.85 2.25 31.64
C ILE A 139 -11.92 3.09 32.92
N GLU A 140 -11.17 4.19 33.01
CA GLU A 140 -11.23 5.13 34.15
C GLU A 140 -12.62 5.76 34.33
N LYS A 141 -13.39 5.87 33.24
CA LYS A 141 -14.75 6.42 33.30
C LYS A 141 -15.76 5.34 33.69
N LEU A 142 -15.64 4.13 33.15
CA LEU A 142 -16.57 3.02 33.39
C LEU A 142 -16.41 2.40 34.79
N TYR A 143 -15.18 2.24 35.27
CA TYR A 143 -14.87 1.57 36.53
C TYR A 143 -14.29 2.57 37.55
N LYS A 144 -14.61 2.39 38.84
CA LYS A 144 -14.24 3.34 39.90
C LYS A 144 -13.23 2.80 40.91
N THR A 145 -13.15 1.48 41.10
CA THR A 145 -12.19 0.87 42.02
C THR A 145 -10.87 0.60 41.30
N LYS A 146 -9.76 0.63 42.05
CA LYS A 146 -8.42 0.37 41.49
C LYS A 146 -8.31 -1.08 41.01
N GLU A 147 -8.98 -1.98 41.71
CA GLU A 147 -9.06 -3.41 41.43
C GLU A 147 -9.75 -3.66 40.09
N ASP A 148 -10.92 -3.04 39.85
CA ASP A 148 -11.67 -3.19 38.61
C ASP A 148 -10.95 -2.55 37.42
N ILE A 149 -10.36 -1.36 37.61
CA ILE A 149 -9.55 -0.69 36.58
C ILE A 149 -8.34 -1.55 36.20
N SER A 150 -7.65 -2.12 37.19
CA SER A 150 -6.50 -3.00 36.97
C SER A 150 -6.90 -4.28 36.23
N ALA A 151 -7.98 -4.93 36.64
CA ALA A 151 -8.51 -6.11 35.96
C ALA A 151 -8.89 -5.77 34.50
N ALA A 152 -9.50 -4.59 34.29
CA ALA A 152 -9.89 -4.12 32.97
C ALA A 152 -8.72 -3.82 32.04
N LEU A 153 -7.69 -3.15 32.53
CA LEU A 153 -6.51 -2.90 31.69
C LEU A 153 -5.78 -4.21 31.38
N LYS A 154 -5.73 -5.17 32.31
CA LYS A 154 -5.09 -6.48 32.09
C LYS A 154 -5.72 -7.28 30.93
N ARG A 155 -7.05 -7.27 30.78
CA ARG A 155 -7.70 -7.93 29.61
C ARG A 155 -7.40 -7.25 28.27
N HIS A 156 -6.94 -5.99 28.28
CA HIS A 156 -6.51 -5.29 27.06
C HIS A 156 -5.01 -5.44 26.77
N LEU A 157 -4.23 -6.05 27.66
CA LEU A 157 -2.80 -6.30 27.47
C LEU A 157 -2.48 -7.61 26.74
N ILE A 158 -3.48 -8.26 26.13
CA ILE A 158 -3.29 -9.47 25.33
C ILE A 158 -2.69 -9.15 23.96
N PHE A 159 -2.22 -10.18 23.25
CA PHE A 159 -1.75 -10.04 21.88
C PHE A 159 -2.80 -9.38 20.99
N PHE A 160 -2.39 -8.34 20.28
CA PHE A 160 -3.23 -7.66 19.30
C PHE A 160 -2.34 -7.08 18.20
N ASN A 161 -2.70 -7.34 16.94
CA ASN A 161 -1.98 -6.78 15.81
C ASN A 161 -2.92 -6.55 14.62
N THR A 162 -3.09 -5.29 14.23
CA THR A 162 -3.84 -4.90 13.04
C THR A 162 -3.28 -3.61 12.46
N GLN A 163 -3.69 -3.29 11.23
CA GLN A 163 -3.45 -1.96 10.67
C GLN A 163 -4.18 -0.89 11.53
N PRO A 164 -3.50 0.17 12.01
CA PRO A 164 -4.06 1.10 12.99
C PRO A 164 -5.34 1.85 12.60
N ASP A 165 -5.53 2.18 11.33
CA ASP A 165 -6.59 3.10 10.91
C ASP A 165 -7.90 2.37 10.66
N ILE A 166 -7.91 1.46 9.67
CA ILE A 166 -9.08 0.64 9.34
C ILE A 166 -9.31 -0.44 10.42
N GLY A 167 -8.24 -0.99 11.00
CA GLY A 167 -8.35 -1.89 12.15
C GLY A 167 -8.85 -1.22 13.44
N GLY A 168 -8.89 0.12 13.46
CA GLY A 168 -9.49 0.92 14.52
C GLY A 168 -10.97 0.57 14.80
N VAL A 169 -11.68 -0.03 13.85
CA VAL A 169 -13.06 -0.52 14.06
C VAL A 169 -13.17 -1.47 15.26
N ILE A 170 -12.15 -2.30 15.49
CA ILE A 170 -12.12 -3.28 16.57
C ILE A 170 -12.14 -2.58 17.93
N HIS A 171 -11.39 -1.47 18.05
CA HIS A 171 -11.38 -0.69 19.27
C HIS A 171 -12.74 -0.07 19.54
N GLY A 172 -13.40 0.50 18.52
CA GLY A 172 -14.76 1.01 18.63
C GLY A 172 -15.73 -0.05 19.16
N ILE A 173 -15.70 -1.26 18.59
CA ILE A 173 -16.53 -2.39 19.03
C ILE A 173 -16.22 -2.78 20.47
N VAL A 174 -14.94 -2.85 20.85
CA VAL A 174 -14.52 -3.22 22.20
C VAL A 174 -14.93 -2.16 23.23
N ILE A 175 -14.83 -0.87 22.90
CA ILE A 175 -15.32 0.23 23.75
C ILE A 175 -16.83 0.08 23.99
N ALA A 176 -17.59 -0.26 22.94
CA ALA A 176 -19.02 -0.51 23.06
C ALA A 176 -19.33 -1.72 23.98
N MET A 177 -18.56 -2.80 23.86
CA MET A 177 -18.71 -3.98 24.71
C MET A 177 -18.35 -3.71 26.18
N GLU A 178 -17.29 -2.93 26.44
CA GLU A 178 -16.93 -2.51 27.81
C GLU A 178 -18.02 -1.64 28.42
N GLU A 179 -18.63 -0.74 27.65
CA GLU A 179 -19.74 0.10 28.13
C GLU A 179 -20.98 -0.74 28.46
N GLU A 180 -21.34 -1.72 27.63
CA GLU A 180 -22.44 -2.66 27.90
C GLU A 180 -22.17 -3.51 29.14
N LYS A 181 -20.93 -4.01 29.28
CA LYS A 181 -20.50 -4.77 30.45
C LYS A 181 -20.58 -3.94 31.74
N ALA A 182 -20.13 -2.70 31.70
CA ALA A 182 -20.23 -1.77 32.83
C ALA A 182 -21.69 -1.39 33.17
N ALA A 183 -22.59 -1.44 32.19
CA ALA A 183 -24.03 -1.25 32.39
C ALA A 183 -24.76 -2.50 32.90
N GLY A 184 -24.05 -3.61 33.16
CA GLY A 184 -24.61 -4.86 33.71
C GLY A 184 -24.98 -5.91 32.68
N ALA A 185 -24.58 -5.76 31.40
CA ALA A 185 -24.75 -6.83 30.42
C ALA A 185 -23.80 -8.01 30.71
N ASP A 186 -24.30 -9.23 30.51
CA ASP A 186 -23.51 -10.46 30.65
C ASP A 186 -22.54 -10.62 29.46
N ILE A 187 -21.37 -9.97 29.58
CA ILE A 187 -20.29 -10.01 28.60
C ILE A 187 -19.03 -10.52 29.30
N SER A 188 -18.62 -11.74 28.94
CA SER A 188 -17.38 -12.33 29.44
C SER A 188 -16.14 -11.65 28.85
N ASP A 189 -15.02 -11.71 29.58
CA ASP A 189 -13.73 -11.22 29.08
C ASP A 189 -13.30 -12.00 27.83
N ASP A 190 -13.65 -13.29 27.75
CA ASP A 190 -13.42 -14.15 26.60
C ASP A 190 -14.19 -13.70 25.36
N ALA A 191 -15.41 -13.18 25.51
CA ALA A 191 -16.17 -12.63 24.40
C ALA A 191 -15.48 -11.39 23.81
N ILE A 192 -14.97 -10.50 24.66
CA ILE A 192 -14.23 -9.30 24.24
C ILE A 192 -12.93 -9.71 23.52
N ASN A 193 -12.21 -10.68 24.07
CA ASN A 193 -10.97 -11.17 23.46
C ASN A 193 -11.23 -11.92 22.16
N GLY A 194 -12.32 -12.69 22.07
CA GLY A 194 -12.75 -13.38 20.85
C GLY A 194 -13.06 -12.42 19.70
N VAL A 195 -13.65 -11.24 19.98
CA VAL A 195 -13.85 -10.20 18.97
C VAL A 195 -12.52 -9.63 18.48
N LYS A 196 -11.57 -9.35 19.38
CA LYS A 196 -10.23 -8.87 19.00
C LYS A 196 -9.50 -9.88 18.12
N THR A 197 -9.44 -11.14 18.53
CA THR A 197 -8.70 -12.19 17.81
C THR A 197 -9.39 -12.58 16.50
N GLY A 198 -10.73 -12.60 16.47
CA GLY A 198 -11.50 -12.92 15.27
C GLY A 198 -11.40 -11.84 14.19
N LEU A 199 -11.26 -10.57 14.57
CA LEU A 199 -11.23 -9.45 13.62
C LEU A 199 -9.82 -8.97 13.26
N MET A 200 -8.81 -9.20 14.10
CA MET A 200 -7.45 -8.68 13.84
C MET A 200 -6.89 -9.13 12.49
N GLY A 201 -7.07 -10.41 12.11
CA GLY A 201 -6.58 -10.95 10.84
C GLY A 201 -7.26 -10.34 9.60
N PRO A 202 -8.60 -10.45 9.49
CA PRO A 202 -9.33 -9.86 8.37
C PRO A 202 -9.12 -8.35 8.25
N MET A 203 -9.19 -7.61 9.36
CA MET A 203 -9.04 -6.15 9.33
C MET A 203 -7.61 -5.70 9.03
N ALA A 204 -6.59 -6.45 9.47
CA ALA A 204 -5.20 -6.21 9.08
C ALA A 204 -5.03 -6.35 7.56
N GLY A 205 -5.51 -7.45 6.98
CA GLY A 205 -5.40 -7.70 5.55
C GLY A 205 -6.05 -6.61 4.69
N VAL A 206 -7.22 -6.13 5.11
CA VAL A 206 -7.92 -5.03 4.42
C VAL A 206 -7.22 -3.70 4.61
N GLY A 207 -6.86 -3.37 5.86
CA GLY A 207 -6.18 -2.13 6.17
C GLY A 207 -4.85 -1.99 5.44
N ASP A 208 -4.03 -3.03 5.45
CA ASP A 208 -2.73 -3.04 4.79
C ASP A 208 -2.87 -2.89 3.27
N THR A 209 -3.83 -3.59 2.67
CA THR A 209 -4.08 -3.50 1.23
C THR A 209 -4.52 -2.10 0.82
N ILE A 210 -5.45 -1.48 1.56
CA ILE A 210 -5.98 -0.16 1.22
C ILE A 210 -4.95 0.92 1.50
N GLN A 211 -4.44 1.00 2.72
CA GLN A 211 -3.61 2.12 3.10
C GLN A 211 -2.20 2.00 2.57
N GLN A 212 -1.53 0.88 2.86
CA GLN A 212 -0.14 0.69 2.45
C GLN A 212 -0.03 0.35 0.97
N GLY A 213 -0.96 -0.44 0.43
CA GLY A 213 -0.94 -0.87 -0.96
C GLY A 213 -1.48 0.13 -1.98
N ILE A 214 -2.37 1.05 -1.57
CA ILE A 214 -3.09 1.91 -2.52
C ILE A 214 -2.94 3.39 -2.15
N VAL A 215 -3.42 3.81 -0.98
CA VAL A 215 -3.49 5.22 -0.59
C VAL A 215 -2.10 5.85 -0.53
N ILE A 216 -1.16 5.23 0.18
CA ILE A 216 0.21 5.75 0.33
C ILE A 216 0.92 5.82 -1.03
N PRO A 217 0.97 4.76 -1.86
CA PRO A 217 1.60 4.83 -3.17
C PRO A 217 0.99 5.88 -4.11
N ILE A 218 -0.34 6.01 -4.15
CA ILE A 218 -1.03 7.02 -4.97
C ILE A 218 -0.67 8.43 -4.48
N ALA A 219 -0.83 8.69 -3.19
CA ALA A 219 -0.55 10.00 -2.61
C ALA A 219 0.92 10.38 -2.82
N LEU A 220 1.85 9.43 -2.65
CA LEU A 220 3.28 9.63 -2.86
C LEU A 220 3.58 9.93 -4.32
N ALA A 221 3.03 9.16 -5.26
CA ALA A 221 3.30 9.35 -6.67
C ALA A 221 2.70 10.67 -7.21
N ILE A 222 1.52 11.09 -6.73
CA ILE A 222 0.98 12.43 -7.00
C ILE A 222 1.89 13.50 -6.38
N GLY A 223 2.32 13.31 -5.13
CA GLY A 223 3.24 14.22 -4.44
C GLY A 223 4.57 14.39 -5.18
N ILE A 224 5.16 13.31 -5.71
CA ILE A 224 6.36 13.36 -6.56
C ILE A 224 6.07 14.15 -7.83
N GLY A 225 4.95 13.90 -8.52
CA GLY A 225 4.56 14.64 -9.71
C GLY A 225 4.42 16.14 -9.47
N LEU A 226 3.79 16.52 -8.35
CA LEU A 226 3.64 17.92 -7.93
C LEU A 226 4.97 18.56 -7.55
N ALA A 227 5.82 17.85 -6.80
CA ALA A 227 7.14 18.33 -6.42
C ALA A 227 7.97 18.68 -7.66
N LEU A 228 7.91 17.84 -8.69
CA LEU A 228 8.63 18.02 -9.95
C LEU A 228 7.97 19.02 -10.92
N GLY A 229 6.83 19.61 -10.56
CA GLY A 229 6.10 20.56 -11.43
C GLY A 229 5.64 19.94 -12.75
N GLY A 230 5.42 18.63 -12.78
CA GLY A 230 5.10 17.88 -14.00
C GLY A 230 6.29 17.65 -14.95
N GLN A 231 7.51 18.04 -14.58
CA GLN A 231 8.72 17.79 -15.38
C GLN A 231 9.55 16.64 -14.80
N PRO A 232 9.58 15.46 -15.44
CA PRO A 232 10.25 14.27 -14.91
C PRO A 232 11.77 14.41 -14.67
N GLN A 233 12.43 15.38 -15.31
CA GLN A 233 13.86 15.65 -15.16
C GLN A 233 14.19 16.88 -14.31
N ALA A 234 13.22 17.44 -13.57
CA ALA A 234 13.48 18.61 -12.74
C ALA A 234 14.52 18.28 -11.65
N THR A 235 15.62 19.03 -11.64
CA THR A 235 16.69 18.94 -10.62
C THR A 235 16.38 19.74 -9.36
N ARG A 236 15.30 20.54 -9.38
CA ARG A 236 14.77 21.31 -8.26
C ARG A 236 13.27 21.06 -8.13
N GLY A 237 12.85 20.57 -6.98
CA GLY A 237 11.44 20.39 -6.66
C GLY A 237 10.85 21.56 -5.85
N ASN A 238 9.53 21.69 -5.87
CA ASN A 238 8.79 22.61 -5.00
C ASN A 238 8.26 21.90 -3.74
N ILE A 239 7.87 22.69 -2.73
CA ILE A 239 7.34 22.18 -1.45
C ILE A 239 5.90 21.65 -1.55
N LEU A 240 5.18 21.92 -2.65
CA LEU A 240 3.78 21.53 -2.79
C LEU A 240 3.61 20.01 -2.82
N GLY A 241 4.59 19.28 -3.36
CA GLY A 241 4.57 17.82 -3.37
C GLY A 241 4.56 17.18 -1.98
N PRO A 242 5.60 17.42 -1.14
CA PRO A 242 5.63 16.94 0.24
C PRO A 242 4.44 17.45 1.07
N LEU A 243 4.03 18.71 0.90
CA LEU A 243 2.88 19.27 1.62
C LEU A 243 1.57 18.55 1.25
N PHE A 244 1.34 18.33 -0.05
CA PHE A 244 0.20 17.55 -0.53
C PHE A 244 0.20 16.15 0.07
N TYR A 245 1.35 15.46 0.06
CA TYR A 245 1.46 14.10 0.60
C TYR A 245 1.06 14.05 2.08
N VAL A 246 1.63 14.94 2.91
CA VAL A 246 1.33 15.01 4.34
C VAL A 246 -0.16 15.28 4.57
N VAL A 247 -0.74 16.26 3.86
CA VAL A 247 -2.16 16.62 4.01
C VAL A 247 -3.07 15.50 3.54
N ALA A 248 -2.79 14.87 2.40
CA ALA A 248 -3.62 13.80 1.84
C ALA A 248 -3.61 12.55 2.72
N VAL A 249 -2.43 12.11 3.18
CA VAL A 249 -2.31 10.95 4.07
C VAL A 249 -2.91 11.28 5.45
N ALA A 250 -2.65 12.46 6.01
CA ALA A 250 -3.25 12.86 7.28
C ALA A 250 -4.79 12.95 7.18
N ALA A 251 -5.33 13.51 6.10
CA ALA A 251 -6.77 13.55 5.87
C ALA A 251 -7.39 12.16 5.79
N PHE A 252 -6.72 11.20 5.14
CA PHE A 252 -7.15 9.81 5.11
C PHE A 252 -7.10 9.17 6.51
N VAL A 253 -5.94 9.20 7.15
CA VAL A 253 -5.71 8.58 8.47
C VAL A 253 -6.66 9.18 9.52
N TRP A 254 -6.79 10.51 9.57
CA TRP A 254 -7.63 11.17 10.58
C TRP A 254 -9.11 11.08 10.24
N GLY A 255 -9.49 11.28 8.97
CA GLY A 255 -10.88 11.26 8.54
C GLY A 255 -11.45 9.85 8.51
N VAL A 256 -10.86 8.96 7.71
CA VAL A 256 -11.32 7.57 7.57
C VAL A 256 -11.07 6.80 8.86
N GLY A 257 -9.90 6.96 9.49
CA GLY A 257 -9.60 6.27 10.75
C GLY A 257 -10.59 6.62 11.86
N TRP A 258 -10.91 7.91 12.05
CA TRP A 258 -11.94 8.31 13.02
C TRP A 258 -13.32 7.81 12.65
N TRP A 259 -13.70 7.92 11.38
CA TRP A 259 -15.01 7.45 10.92
C TRP A 259 -15.19 5.95 11.16
N VAL A 260 -14.21 5.12 10.79
CA VAL A 260 -14.22 3.67 11.00
C VAL A 260 -14.27 3.32 12.49
N TRP A 261 -13.45 3.99 13.32
CA TRP A 261 -13.47 3.82 14.78
C TRP A 261 -14.84 4.13 15.38
N TRP A 262 -15.42 5.27 14.98
CA TRP A 262 -16.74 5.71 15.45
C TRP A 262 -17.86 4.77 15.00
N GLN A 263 -17.81 4.27 13.76
CA GLN A 263 -18.77 3.28 13.28
C GLN A 263 -18.70 1.98 14.10
N GLY A 264 -17.50 1.53 14.46
CA GLY A 264 -17.34 0.38 15.37
C GLY A 264 -18.02 0.58 16.72
N TYR A 265 -17.92 1.78 17.30
CA TYR A 265 -18.56 2.11 18.57
C TYR A 265 -20.09 2.21 18.48
N VAL A 266 -20.60 2.84 17.42
CA VAL A 266 -22.06 3.01 17.21
C VAL A 266 -22.73 1.67 16.92
N GLN A 267 -22.09 0.78 16.17
CA GLN A 267 -22.67 -0.52 15.81
C GLN A 267 -22.42 -1.60 16.88
N GLY A 268 -21.35 -1.49 17.67
CA GLY A 268 -21.03 -2.44 18.73
C GLY A 268 -20.94 -3.88 18.22
N ARG A 269 -21.55 -4.84 18.92
CA ARG A 269 -21.53 -6.27 18.53
C ARG A 269 -22.13 -6.53 17.15
N ALA A 270 -23.10 -5.73 16.70
CA ALA A 270 -23.70 -5.88 15.36
C ALA A 270 -22.70 -5.60 14.23
N ALA A 271 -21.66 -4.79 14.49
CA ALA A 271 -20.57 -4.56 13.55
C ALA A 271 -19.83 -5.84 13.21
N VAL A 272 -19.64 -6.74 14.18
CA VAL A 272 -18.93 -8.02 13.99
C VAL A 272 -19.67 -8.86 12.95
N THR A 273 -20.97 -9.00 13.12
CA THR A 273 -21.86 -9.71 12.19
C THR A 273 -21.85 -9.07 10.82
N SER A 274 -21.95 -7.74 10.75
CA SER A 274 -21.88 -6.99 9.50
C SER A 274 -20.56 -7.22 8.78
N ILE A 275 -19.42 -7.10 9.46
CA ILE A 275 -18.09 -7.27 8.86
C ILE A 275 -17.88 -8.71 8.37
N LEU A 276 -18.28 -9.71 9.17
CA LEU A 276 -18.02 -11.12 8.87
C LEU A 276 -19.04 -11.76 7.92
N GLN A 277 -20.30 -11.31 7.92
CA GLN A 277 -21.40 -12.00 7.22
C GLN A 277 -22.02 -11.20 6.07
N SER A 278 -21.86 -9.86 6.01
CA SER A 278 -22.57 -9.05 5.00
C SER A 278 -21.92 -9.02 3.61
N GLY A 279 -20.75 -9.64 3.44
CA GLY A 279 -19.96 -9.52 2.21
C GLY A 279 -19.41 -8.10 1.94
N ALA A 280 -19.68 -7.11 2.80
CA ALA A 280 -19.16 -5.75 2.66
C ALA A 280 -17.63 -5.71 2.63
N LEU A 281 -16.98 -6.55 3.45
CA LEU A 281 -15.53 -6.70 3.45
C LEU A 281 -15.02 -7.16 2.08
N GLN A 282 -15.70 -8.12 1.45
CA GLN A 282 -15.33 -8.64 0.14
C GLN A 282 -15.54 -7.61 -0.98
N LYS A 283 -16.60 -6.80 -0.91
CA LYS A 283 -16.85 -5.67 -1.84
C LYS A 283 -15.71 -4.65 -1.76
N VAL A 284 -15.32 -4.28 -0.54
CA VAL A 284 -14.22 -3.33 -0.29
C VAL A 284 -12.87 -3.89 -0.76
N ILE A 285 -12.54 -5.14 -0.42
CA ILE A 285 -11.32 -5.82 -0.89
C ILE A 285 -11.29 -5.88 -2.41
N THR A 286 -12.40 -6.23 -3.06
CA THR A 286 -12.47 -6.35 -4.52
C THR A 286 -12.28 -4.99 -5.19
N GLY A 287 -12.98 -3.95 -4.72
CA GLY A 287 -12.83 -2.60 -5.26
C GLY A 287 -11.42 -2.04 -5.07
N ALA A 288 -10.86 -2.20 -3.86
CA ALA A 288 -9.48 -1.85 -3.57
C ALA A 288 -8.50 -2.62 -4.47
N GLY A 289 -8.70 -3.93 -4.65
CA GLY A 289 -7.88 -4.76 -5.52
C GLY A 289 -7.89 -4.30 -6.97
N VAL A 290 -9.05 -3.95 -7.53
CA VAL A 290 -9.15 -3.41 -8.91
C VAL A 290 -8.41 -2.08 -9.03
N LEU A 291 -8.72 -1.13 -8.14
CA LEU A 291 -8.09 0.19 -8.11
C LEU A 291 -6.56 0.08 -7.98
N GLY A 292 -6.11 -0.70 -7.00
CA GLY A 292 -4.69 -0.90 -6.70
C GLY A 292 -3.93 -1.55 -7.85
N ASN A 293 -4.44 -2.65 -8.41
CA ASN A 293 -3.79 -3.30 -9.55
C ASN A 293 -3.67 -2.36 -10.75
N PHE A 294 -4.75 -1.65 -11.11
CA PHE A 294 -4.73 -0.70 -12.22
C PHE A 294 -3.67 0.38 -12.00
N VAL A 295 -3.65 1.03 -10.84
CA VAL A 295 -2.69 2.07 -10.50
C VAL A 295 -1.26 1.51 -10.51
N MET A 296 -1.01 0.32 -9.96
CA MET A 296 0.33 -0.29 -10.02
C MET A 296 0.80 -0.51 -11.46
N GLY A 297 -0.10 -0.83 -12.38
CA GLY A 297 0.20 -0.91 -13.82
C GLY A 297 0.63 0.44 -14.40
N VAL A 298 -0.07 1.52 -14.04
CA VAL A 298 0.30 2.89 -14.42
C VAL A 298 1.68 3.27 -13.86
N LEU A 299 1.91 3.01 -12.58
CA LEU A 299 3.16 3.32 -11.90
C LEU A 299 4.34 2.53 -12.48
N ALA A 300 4.12 1.28 -12.91
CA ALA A 300 5.15 0.47 -13.54
C ALA A 300 5.69 1.15 -14.81
N VAL A 301 4.83 1.70 -15.66
CA VAL A 301 5.27 2.43 -16.86
C VAL A 301 5.95 3.76 -16.51
N GLN A 302 5.41 4.49 -15.53
CA GLN A 302 5.92 5.81 -15.20
C GLN A 302 7.29 5.77 -14.51
N PHE A 303 7.48 4.86 -13.56
CA PHE A 303 8.62 4.87 -12.64
C PHE A 303 9.70 3.83 -12.93
N VAL A 304 9.37 2.71 -13.61
CA VAL A 304 10.39 1.70 -13.94
C VAL A 304 11.09 2.11 -15.23
N LYS A 305 12.39 2.36 -15.13
CA LYS A 305 13.24 2.70 -16.29
C LYS A 305 14.24 1.58 -16.54
N LEU A 306 14.06 0.89 -17.66
CA LEU A 306 14.95 -0.15 -18.14
C LEU A 306 14.92 -0.15 -19.66
N SER A 307 16.09 -0.02 -20.28
CA SER A 307 16.28 -0.09 -21.74
C SER A 307 17.58 -0.81 -22.06
N THR A 308 17.65 -1.43 -23.23
CA THR A 308 18.88 -2.08 -23.70
C THR A 308 19.63 -1.23 -24.73
N PRO A 309 20.95 -0.98 -24.57
CA PRO A 309 21.74 -0.23 -25.54
C PRO A 309 22.22 -1.08 -26.73
N VAL A 310 21.88 -2.37 -26.78
CA VAL A 310 22.40 -3.32 -27.78
C VAL A 310 21.91 -2.96 -29.17
N ALA A 311 22.86 -2.77 -30.09
CA ALA A 311 22.58 -2.55 -31.51
C ALA A 311 23.65 -3.21 -32.38
N PHE A 312 23.23 -3.73 -33.52
CA PHE A 312 24.12 -4.34 -34.51
C PHE A 312 23.97 -3.63 -35.85
N SER A 313 25.09 -3.43 -36.56
CA SER A 313 25.07 -2.88 -37.91
C SER A 313 25.29 -4.01 -38.91
N ILE A 314 24.33 -4.23 -39.80
CA ILE A 314 24.43 -5.23 -40.87
C ILE A 314 24.23 -4.49 -42.19
N GLY A 315 25.21 -4.57 -43.10
CA GLY A 315 25.12 -3.97 -44.44
C GLY A 315 24.94 -2.44 -44.46
N GLY A 316 25.44 -1.73 -43.44
CA GLY A 316 25.29 -0.27 -43.32
C GLY A 316 24.00 0.20 -42.64
N SER A 317 23.09 -0.71 -42.31
CA SER A 317 21.87 -0.42 -41.54
C SER A 317 22.05 -0.76 -40.07
N THR A 318 21.76 0.20 -39.16
CA THR A 318 21.87 0.01 -37.71
C THR A 318 20.55 -0.51 -37.14
N PHE A 319 20.56 -1.75 -36.66
CA PHE A 319 19.43 -2.39 -36.00
C PHE A 319 19.56 -2.26 -34.48
N ARG A 320 18.62 -1.55 -33.85
CA ARG A 320 18.55 -1.37 -32.41
C ARG A 320 17.57 -2.38 -31.81
N ILE A 321 18.03 -3.26 -30.91
CA ILE A 321 17.15 -4.26 -30.27
C ILE A 321 16.01 -3.57 -29.53
N GLN A 322 16.28 -2.47 -28.85
CA GLN A 322 15.26 -1.68 -28.15
C GLN A 322 14.11 -1.25 -29.09
N ALA A 323 14.43 -0.77 -30.30
CA ALA A 323 13.42 -0.33 -31.26
C ALA A 323 12.57 -1.50 -31.79
N MET A 324 13.16 -2.69 -31.94
CA MET A 324 12.42 -3.89 -32.32
C MET A 324 11.43 -4.31 -31.22
N LEU A 325 11.87 -4.29 -29.95
CA LEU A 325 11.01 -4.58 -28.81
C LEU A 325 9.90 -3.55 -28.68
N ASP A 326 10.22 -2.26 -28.82
CA ASP A 326 9.25 -1.18 -28.73
C ASP A 326 8.22 -1.22 -29.88
N SER A 327 8.59 -1.75 -31.05
CA SER A 327 7.65 -1.99 -32.15
C SER A 327 6.62 -3.10 -31.85
N PHE A 328 6.96 -4.05 -30.99
CA PHE A 328 6.01 -5.07 -30.54
C PHE A 328 5.18 -4.56 -29.36
N MET A 329 5.84 -4.02 -28.33
CA MET A 329 5.21 -3.43 -27.17
C MET A 329 6.19 -2.48 -26.46
N PRO A 330 5.94 -1.17 -26.41
CA PRO A 330 6.78 -0.26 -25.64
C PRO A 330 6.74 -0.63 -24.15
N ASN A 331 7.86 -0.41 -23.44
CA ASN A 331 8.01 -0.75 -22.01
C ASN A 331 7.93 -2.27 -21.69
N LEU A 332 8.12 -3.15 -22.67
CA LEU A 332 8.14 -4.59 -22.42
C LEU A 332 9.22 -5.02 -21.40
N LEU A 333 10.42 -4.43 -21.45
CA LEU A 333 11.50 -4.72 -20.49
C LEU A 333 11.13 -4.32 -19.04
N PRO A 334 10.62 -3.08 -18.79
CA PRO A 334 10.03 -2.73 -17.50
C PRO A 334 8.98 -3.72 -17.00
N LEU A 335 8.06 -4.18 -17.87
CA LEU A 335 7.02 -5.14 -17.50
C LEU A 335 7.62 -6.46 -17.03
N ILE A 336 8.54 -7.03 -17.82
CA ILE A 336 9.21 -8.29 -17.50
C ILE A 336 9.95 -8.17 -16.17
N LEU A 337 10.65 -7.05 -15.94
CA LEU A 337 11.37 -6.82 -14.69
C LEU A 337 10.41 -6.81 -13.49
N VAL A 338 9.30 -6.07 -13.55
CA VAL A 338 8.30 -6.01 -12.47
C VAL A 338 7.73 -7.40 -12.18
N LEU A 339 7.35 -8.16 -13.22
CA LEU A 339 6.79 -9.51 -13.05
C LEU A 339 7.83 -10.51 -12.52
N LEU A 340 9.08 -10.41 -12.97
CA LEU A 340 10.17 -11.24 -12.47
C LEU A 340 10.44 -10.99 -10.99
N VAL A 341 10.55 -9.71 -10.59
CA VAL A 341 10.76 -9.35 -9.19
C VAL A 341 9.56 -9.77 -8.34
N TRP A 342 8.33 -9.55 -8.82
CA TRP A 342 7.13 -10.04 -8.14
C TRP A 342 7.15 -11.55 -7.96
N TRP A 343 7.55 -12.32 -8.98
CA TRP A 343 7.65 -13.77 -8.90
C TRP A 343 8.69 -14.21 -7.87
N LEU A 344 9.86 -13.55 -7.83
CA LEU A 344 10.91 -13.82 -6.84
C LEU A 344 10.44 -13.56 -5.40
N VAL A 345 9.77 -12.43 -5.14
CA VAL A 345 9.29 -12.07 -3.79
C VAL A 345 8.07 -12.90 -3.37
N SER A 346 7.14 -13.14 -4.29
CA SER A 346 5.83 -13.71 -3.97
C SER A 346 5.78 -15.23 -4.08
N LYS A 347 6.48 -15.83 -5.04
CA LYS A 347 6.49 -17.29 -5.25
C LYS A 347 7.73 -17.96 -4.72
N LYS A 348 8.89 -17.30 -4.78
CA LYS A 348 10.16 -17.84 -4.28
C LYS A 348 10.54 -17.34 -2.88
N ASN A 349 9.78 -16.40 -2.31
CA ASN A 349 10.03 -15.80 -0.99
C ASN A 349 11.47 -15.28 -0.81
N VAL A 350 12.09 -14.80 -1.90
CA VAL A 350 13.43 -14.23 -1.85
C VAL A 350 13.39 -12.92 -1.07
N SER A 351 14.38 -12.70 -0.20
CA SER A 351 14.50 -11.47 0.58
C SER A 351 14.55 -10.23 -0.33
N PRO A 352 13.74 -9.18 -0.06
CA PRO A 352 13.79 -7.93 -0.83
C PRO A 352 15.18 -7.28 -0.84
N THR A 353 15.93 -7.42 0.25
CA THR A 353 17.31 -6.90 0.37
C THR A 353 18.25 -7.60 -0.62
N LEU A 354 18.09 -8.91 -0.82
CA LEU A 354 18.89 -9.66 -1.78
C LEU A 354 18.57 -9.25 -3.22
N ILE A 355 17.28 -9.05 -3.53
CA ILE A 355 16.85 -8.59 -4.85
C ILE A 355 17.35 -7.17 -5.11
N MET A 356 17.30 -6.28 -4.12
CA MET A 356 17.86 -4.94 -4.21
C MET A 356 19.36 -4.99 -4.53
N ALA A 357 20.14 -5.81 -3.81
CA ALA A 357 21.56 -6.00 -4.10
C ALA A 357 21.79 -6.54 -5.52
N ALA A 358 20.99 -7.52 -5.95
CA ALA A 358 21.07 -8.08 -7.30
C ALA A 358 20.76 -7.03 -8.39
N ILE A 359 19.73 -6.20 -8.21
CA ILE A 359 19.39 -5.12 -9.15
C ILE A 359 20.53 -4.10 -9.25
N ILE A 360 21.15 -3.73 -8.13
CA ILE A 360 22.28 -2.79 -8.11
C ILE A 360 23.47 -3.39 -8.87
N ILE A 361 23.82 -4.65 -8.58
CA ILE A 361 24.92 -5.34 -9.26
C ILE A 361 24.62 -5.45 -10.76
N LEU A 362 23.41 -5.86 -11.15
CA LEU A 362 23.01 -5.97 -12.56
C LEU A 362 23.02 -4.62 -13.28
N GLY A 363 22.59 -3.54 -12.64
CA GLY A 363 22.63 -2.20 -13.22
C GLY A 363 24.06 -1.71 -13.45
N VAL A 364 24.96 -1.94 -12.49
CA VAL A 364 26.38 -1.59 -12.61
C VAL A 364 27.08 -2.44 -13.67
N LEU A 365 26.87 -3.77 -13.67
CA LEU A 365 27.45 -4.67 -14.67
C LEU A 365 26.89 -4.42 -16.08
N GLY A 366 25.59 -4.10 -16.17
CA GLY A 366 24.93 -3.79 -17.45
C GLY A 366 25.38 -2.47 -18.07
N ALA A 367 25.93 -1.55 -17.27
CA ALA A 367 26.54 -0.31 -17.76
C ALA A 367 28.00 -0.47 -18.17
N ILE A 368 28.63 -1.62 -17.88
CA ILE A 368 29.96 -1.90 -18.42
C ILE A 368 29.81 -2.01 -19.94
N PRO A 369 30.60 -1.26 -20.74
CA PRO A 369 30.59 -1.37 -22.19
C PRO A 369 31.22 -2.71 -22.57
N ILE A 370 30.47 -3.80 -22.48
CA ILE A 370 30.90 -5.17 -22.87
C ILE A 370 30.29 -5.54 -24.22
N TRP A 371 29.10 -5.01 -24.52
CA TRP A 371 28.34 -5.36 -25.72
C TRP A 371 28.54 -4.35 -26.85
N PRO A 372 28.57 -4.78 -28.13
CA PRO A 372 28.42 -3.86 -29.24
C PRO A 372 27.08 -3.13 -29.11
N GLY A 373 27.16 -1.81 -28.96
CA GLY A 373 26.01 -0.96 -28.64
C GLY A 373 26.21 0.44 -29.22
N ILE A 374 25.36 1.37 -28.83
CA ILE A 374 25.45 2.77 -29.28
C ILE A 374 25.75 3.65 -28.07
N ASP A 375 26.73 4.53 -28.17
CA ASP A 375 27.03 5.54 -27.16
C ASP A 375 25.93 6.63 -27.09
N GLU A 376 25.98 7.50 -26.08
CA GLU A 376 25.04 8.64 -25.94
C GLU A 376 25.07 9.60 -27.15
N ALA A 377 26.08 9.52 -28.01
CA ALA A 377 26.25 10.33 -29.22
C ALA A 377 25.76 9.62 -30.51
N GLY A 378 25.18 8.42 -30.41
CA GLY A 378 24.67 7.70 -31.58
C GLY A 378 25.72 6.90 -32.36
N LYS A 379 26.97 6.80 -31.87
CA LYS A 379 28.05 6.04 -32.50
C LYS A 379 28.10 4.61 -31.98
N ALA A 380 28.38 3.67 -32.88
CA ALA A 380 28.57 2.28 -32.52
C ALA A 380 29.83 2.10 -31.65
N ILE A 381 29.66 1.59 -30.43
CA ILE A 381 30.74 1.10 -29.57
C ILE A 381 31.29 -0.15 -30.25
N LYS A 382 32.40 0.00 -30.98
CA LYS A 382 33.05 -1.10 -31.71
C LYS A 382 33.82 -2.05 -30.80
N VAL A 383 34.18 -1.63 -29.58
CA VAL A 383 35.07 -2.40 -28.72
C VAL A 383 34.61 -2.23 -27.28
N GLY A 384 33.99 -3.28 -26.74
CA GLY A 384 33.77 -3.37 -25.30
C GLY A 384 35.10 -3.62 -24.57
N LEU A 385 35.12 -3.56 -23.24
CA LEU A 385 36.31 -3.74 -22.39
C LEU A 385 37.12 -5.06 -22.62
N LEU A 386 36.57 -5.99 -23.43
CA LEU A 386 37.16 -7.28 -23.82
C LEU A 386 37.53 -7.39 -25.31
N GLY A 387 37.40 -6.32 -26.09
CA GLY A 387 37.89 -6.28 -27.47
C GLY A 387 39.25 -5.59 -27.53
N GLY A 388 40.20 -6.22 -28.22
CA GLY A 388 41.46 -5.58 -28.63
C GLY A 388 41.26 -4.65 -29.81
#